data_AF-A0A523L1F9-F1
#
_entry.id   AF-A0A523L1F9-F1
#
_cell.length_a   1.000
_cell.length_b   1.000
_cell.length_c   1.000
_cell.angle_alpha   90.00
_cell.angle_beta   90.00
_cell.angle_gamma   90.00
#
_symmetry.space_group_name_H-M   'P 1'
#
loop_
_entity.id
_entity.type
_entity.pdbx_description
1 polymer ?
#
loop_
_entity_poly.entity_id
_entity_poly.type
_entity_poly.pdbx_seq_one_letter_code
_entity_poly.pdbx_strand_id
1 'polypeptide(L)'
;MSKDVNPMLDKEVVQRLSQRSDYKGLVQLAGHLALLAFTTLALAQAEGSLWLLPALLAQAIVLIFLFAPLHETIHFTAFETR
;
A
#
# COMPACT_ATOMS: atom_id res chain seq x y z
N MET A 1 -24.40 -18.16 -32.70
CA MET A 1 -23.49 -18.85 -31.76
C MET A 1 -22.24 -17.99 -31.61
N SER A 2 -22.27 -16.99 -30.70
CA SER A 2 -21.14 -16.09 -30.45
C SER A 2 -20.26 -16.74 -29.39
N LYS A 3 -19.18 -17.41 -29.82
CA LYS A 3 -18.05 -17.70 -28.94
C LYS A 3 -17.22 -16.42 -28.81
N ASP A 4 -16.44 -16.29 -27.74
CA ASP A 4 -15.35 -15.30 -27.59
C ASP A 4 -15.64 -14.02 -26.78
N VAL A 5 -16.41 -14.13 -25.70
CA VAL A 5 -16.17 -13.25 -24.53
C VAL A 5 -15.57 -14.13 -23.44
N ASN A 6 -14.26 -14.35 -23.48
CA ASN A 6 -13.55 -14.84 -22.31
C ASN A 6 -13.45 -13.64 -21.34
N PRO A 7 -14.09 -13.67 -20.17
CA PRO A 7 -14.03 -12.56 -19.21
C PRO A 7 -12.62 -12.37 -18.59
N MET A 8 -11.67 -13.23 -18.94
CA MET A 8 -10.27 -13.12 -18.52
C MET A 8 -9.54 -12.03 -19.30
N LEU A 9 -9.00 -11.05 -18.57
CA LEU A 9 -8.11 -10.02 -19.10
C LEU A 9 -6.98 -10.65 -19.94
N ASP A 10 -6.71 -10.03 -21.08
CA ASP A 10 -5.61 -10.40 -21.95
C ASP A 10 -4.29 -10.45 -21.16
N LYS A 11 -3.52 -11.52 -21.35
CA LYS A 11 -2.29 -11.79 -20.59
C LYS A 11 -1.29 -10.65 -20.77
N GLU A 12 -1.22 -10.09 -21.97
CA GLU A 12 -0.31 -8.98 -22.29
C GLU A 12 -0.67 -7.70 -21.49
N VAL A 13 -1.96 -7.47 -21.23
CA VAL A 13 -2.43 -6.36 -20.40
C VAL A 13 -2.05 -6.58 -18.95
N VAL A 14 -2.31 -7.77 -18.40
CA VAL A 14 -1.96 -8.13 -17.03
C VAL A 14 -0.44 -7.99 -16.82
N GLN A 15 0.35 -8.51 -17.74
CA GLN A 15 1.82 -8.47 -17.64
C GLN A 15 2.37 -7.05 -17.67
N ARG A 16 1.74 -6.15 -18.44
CA ARG A 16 2.11 -4.73 -18.48
C ARG A 16 1.75 -4.00 -17.19
N LEU A 17 0.61 -4.32 -16.58
CA LEU A 17 0.15 -3.71 -15.32
C LEU A 17 0.90 -4.24 -14.10
N SER A 18 1.37 -5.49 -14.15
CA SER A 18 2.14 -6.14 -13.08
C SER A 18 3.66 -5.92 -13.17
N GLN A 19 4.12 -4.91 -13.91
CA GLN A 19 5.56 -4.60 -13.98
C GLN A 19 6.08 -4.09 -12.64
N ARG A 20 7.12 -4.75 -12.15
CA ARG A 20 7.82 -4.43 -10.90
C ARG A 20 8.73 -3.21 -11.11
N SER A 21 8.95 -2.41 -10.07
CA SER A 21 9.78 -1.21 -10.17
C SER A 21 10.31 -0.78 -8.82
N ASP A 22 11.64 -0.74 -8.68
CA ASP A 22 12.28 -0.38 -7.41
C ASP A 22 11.97 1.06 -7.01
N TYR A 23 12.06 1.98 -7.97
CA TYR A 23 11.77 3.38 -7.72
C TYR A 23 10.35 3.59 -7.21
N LYS A 24 9.35 3.00 -7.88
CA LYS A 24 7.95 3.11 -7.45
C LYS A 24 7.73 2.45 -6.09
N GLY A 25 8.32 1.28 -5.86
CA GLY A 25 8.28 0.60 -4.57
C GLY A 25 8.86 1.43 -3.43
N LEU A 26 10.04 2.04 -3.65
CA LEU A 26 10.69 2.92 -2.66
C LEU A 26 9.89 4.21 -2.41
N VAL A 27 9.35 4.85 -3.44
CA VAL A 27 8.50 6.05 -3.29
C VAL A 27 7.25 5.72 -2.47
N GLN A 28 6.57 4.61 -2.78
CA GLN A 28 5.41 4.16 -2.03
C GLN A 28 5.77 3.86 -0.57
N LEU A 29 6.87 3.14 -0.33
CA LEU A 29 7.35 2.81 1.01
C LEU A 29 7.70 4.07 1.81
N ALA A 30 8.46 5.00 1.22
CA ALA A 30 8.84 6.24 1.86
C ALA A 30 7.62 7.10 2.21
N GLY A 31 6.64 7.22 1.29
CA GLY A 31 5.38 7.91 1.55
C GLY A 31 4.59 7.27 2.70
N HIS A 32 4.56 5.93 2.75
CA HIS A 32 3.87 5.20 3.82
C HIS A 32 4.54 5.37 5.18
N LEU A 33 5.89 5.36 5.22
CA LEU A 33 6.66 5.64 6.43
C LEU A 33 6.46 7.09 6.91
N ALA A 34 6.39 8.06 5.99
CA ALA A 34 6.10 9.45 6.31
C ALA A 34 4.69 9.61 6.90
N LEU A 35 3.69 8.92 6.33
CA LEU A 35 2.33 8.89 6.89
C LEU A 35 2.32 8.30 8.30
N LEU A 36 3.02 7.18 8.51
CA LEU A 36 3.10 6.53 9.82
C LEU A 36 3.74 7.44 10.88
N ALA A 37 4.82 8.14 10.53
CA ALA A 37 5.43 9.14 11.41
C ALA A 37 4.46 10.29 11.69
N PHE A 38 3.78 10.81 10.66
CA PHE A 38 2.84 11.91 10.79
C PHE A 38 1.64 11.56 11.69
N THR A 39 1.01 10.40 11.49
CA THR A 39 -0.13 9.97 12.31
C THR A 39 0.27 9.62 13.73
N THR A 40 1.51 9.13 13.94
CA THR A 40 2.07 8.92 15.29
C THR A 40 2.28 10.25 16.02
N LEU A 41 2.79 11.28 15.33
CA LEU A 41 2.92 12.63 15.90
C LEU A 41 1.55 13.25 16.18
N ALA A 42 0.57 13.08 15.29
CA ALA A 42 -0.79 13.54 15.50
C ALA A 42 -1.42 12.92 16.75
N LEU A 43 -1.17 11.64 17.00
CA LEU A 43 -1.58 10.96 18.24
C LEU A 43 -0.98 11.58 19.49
N ALA A 44 0.33 11.82 19.49
CA ALA A 44 1.01 12.46 20.62
C ALA A 44 0.45 13.85 20.92
N GLN A 45 0.10 14.63 19.88
CA GLN A 45 -0.48 15.96 20.05
C GLN A 45 -1.96 15.95 20.42
N ALA A 46 -2.67 14.87 20.15
CA ALA A 46 -4.11 14.74 20.41
C ALA A 46 -4.43 14.21 21.81
N GLU A 47 -3.44 13.87 22.63
CA GLU A 47 -3.61 13.36 23.98
C GLU A 47 -4.50 14.29 24.84
N GLY A 48 -5.47 13.71 25.55
CA GLY A 48 -6.42 14.47 26.37
C GLY A 48 -7.48 15.26 25.59
N SER A 49 -7.52 15.16 24.26
CA SER A 49 -8.51 15.83 23.42
C SER A 49 -9.46 14.86 22.71
N LEU A 50 -10.61 15.37 22.24
CA LEU A 50 -11.53 14.58 21.41
C LEU A 50 -10.91 14.15 20.06
N TRP A 51 -9.81 14.79 19.63
CA TRP A 51 -9.08 14.41 18.42
C TRP A 51 -8.29 13.11 18.57
N LEU A 52 -8.15 12.57 19.79
CA LEU A 52 -7.46 11.30 20.04
C LEU A 52 -8.12 10.14 19.29
N LEU A 53 -9.46 10.09 19.28
CA LEU A 53 -10.24 9.05 18.60
C LEU A 53 -9.98 9.00 17.08
N PRO A 54 -10.16 10.10 16.32
CA PRO A 54 -9.86 10.09 14.89
C PRO A 54 -8.36 9.87 14.61
N ALA A 55 -7.45 10.38 15.45
CA ALA A 55 -6.02 10.13 15.31
C ALA A 55 -5.67 8.64 15.48
N LEU A 56 -6.28 7.95 16.45
CA LEU A 56 -6.14 6.51 16.66
C LEU A 56 -6.64 5.72 15.45
N LEU A 57 -7.81 6.08 14.93
CA LEU A 57 -8.37 5.43 13.73
C LEU A 57 -7.44 5.60 12.53
N ALA A 58 -6.95 6.82 12.29
CA ALA A 58 -6.02 7.11 11.20
C ALA A 58 -4.72 6.30 11.34
N GLN A 59 -4.11 6.28 12.53
CA GLN A 59 -2.91 5.49 12.79
C GLN A 59 -3.15 3.99 12.58
N ALA A 60 -4.28 3.46 13.07
CA ALA A 60 -4.61 2.04 12.92
C ALA A 60 -4.74 1.63 11.45
N ILE A 61 -5.39 2.47 10.64
CA ILE A 61 -5.50 2.26 9.19
C ILE A 61 -4.11 2.24 8.56
N VAL A 62 -3.28 3.26 8.81
CA VAL A 62 -1.91 3.34 8.24
C VAL A 62 -1.06 2.14 8.64
N LEU A 63 -1.16 1.69 9.90
CA LEU A 63 -0.49 0.49 10.40
C LEU A 63 -0.94 -0.80 9.69
N ILE A 64 -2.24 -0.98 9.46
CA ILE A 64 -2.74 -2.16 8.74
C ILE A 64 -2.21 -2.20 7.30
N PHE A 65 -2.07 -1.05 6.65
CA PHE A 65 -1.51 -1.01 5.29
C PHE A 65 -0.02 -1.35 5.23
N LEU A 66 0.70 -1.45 6.35
CA LEU A 66 2.07 -1.97 6.38
C LEU A 66 2.14 -3.45 5.97
N PHE A 67 1.03 -4.18 6.08
CA PHE A 67 0.95 -5.57 5.61
C PHE A 67 1.06 -5.69 4.08
N ALA A 68 0.63 -4.68 3.32
CA ALA A 68 0.71 -4.72 1.86
C ALA A 68 2.17 -4.81 1.34
N PRO A 69 3.11 -3.90 1.70
CA PRO A 69 4.50 -4.04 1.28
C PRO A 69 5.17 -5.30 1.85
N LEU A 70 4.78 -5.78 3.05
CA LEU A 70 5.27 -7.04 3.58
C LEU A 70 4.81 -8.24 2.72
N HIS A 71 3.52 -8.31 2.39
CA HIS A 71 2.94 -9.34 1.55
C HIS A 71 3.61 -9.39 0.17
N GLU A 72 3.74 -8.24 -0.48
CA GLU A 72 4.34 -8.16 -1.82
C GLU A 72 5.85 -8.44 -1.84
N THR A 73 6.58 -8.14 -0.76
CA THR A 73 8.01 -8.48 -0.68
C THR A 73 8.24 -9.97 -0.47
N ILE A 74 7.39 -10.66 0.30
CA ILE A 74 7.42 -12.12 0.46
C ILE A 74 7.08 -12.82 -0.87
N HIS A 75 6.21 -12.23 -1.68
CA HIS A 75 5.89 -12.73 -3.02
C HIS A 75 6.91 -12.33 -4.09
N PHE A 76 7.92 -11.51 -3.76
CA PHE A 76 8.91 -10.98 -4.70
C PHE A 76 8.30 -10.21 -5.89
N THR A 77 7.13 -9.62 -5.68
CA THR A 77 6.35 -8.86 -6.67
C THR A 77 6.52 -7.35 -6.52
N ALA A 78 7.07 -6.86 -5.41
CA ALA A 78 7.24 -5.42 -5.17
C ALA A 78 8.43 -4.79 -5.94
N PHE A 79 9.60 -5.43 -5.88
CA PHE A 79 10.87 -4.89 -6.39
C PHE A 79 11.35 -5.66 -7.62
N GLU A 80 12.00 -4.94 -8.54
CA GLU A 80 12.67 -5.52 -9.70
C GLU A 80 13.96 -6.22 -9.27
N THR A 81 14.75 -5.55 -8.42
CA THR A 81 15.99 -6.08 -7.84
C THR A 81 15.69 -6.95 -6.61
N ARG A 82 16.57 -7.91 -6.31
CA ARG A 82 16.49 -8.84 -5.17
C ARG A 82 17.58 -8.56 -4.15
#